data_AF-A0A6J5F6Y1-F1
#
_entry.id   AF-A0A6J5F6Y1-F1
#
_cell.length_a   1.000
_cell.length_b   1.000
_cell.length_c   1.000
_cell.angle_alpha   90.00
_cell.angle_beta   90.00
_cell.angle_gamma   90.00
#
_symmetry.space_group_name_H-M   'P 1'
#
loop_
_entity.id
_entity.type
_entity.pdbx_description
1 polymer ?
#
loop_
_entity_poly.entity_id
_entity_poly.type
_entity_poly.pdbx_seq_one_letter_code
_entity_poly.pdbx_strand_id
1 'polypeptide(L)'
;MTRFGIHRVVTQYAKLASETHLTMKDKRISPHSVRHTTAVHLLRAGVDINTIRAWLGHVSLDTTHIYAEVDLEMKAKALACVDISGLPAASRCATTLPSLMTFLKQL
;
A
#
# COMPACT_ATOMS: atom_id res chain seq x y z
N MET A 1 -11.78 18.50 -22.33
CA MET A 1 -12.26 17.21 -21.78
C MET A 1 -12.58 17.38 -20.30
N THR A 2 -13.69 16.83 -19.80
CA THR A 2 -14.07 16.89 -18.38
C THR A 2 -13.67 15.61 -17.64
N ARG A 3 -13.68 15.61 -16.29
CA ARG A 3 -13.41 14.39 -15.49
C ARG A 3 -14.30 13.21 -15.91
N PHE A 4 -15.56 13.50 -16.20
CA PHE A 4 -16.54 12.52 -16.65
C PHE A 4 -16.19 11.97 -18.03
N GLY A 5 -15.67 12.81 -18.92
CA GLY A 5 -15.17 12.40 -20.22
C GLY A 5 -14.03 11.39 -20.10
N ILE A 6 -13.04 11.67 -19.25
CA ILE A 6 -11.91 10.75 -18.99
C ILE A 6 -12.42 9.43 -18.42
N HIS A 7 -13.29 9.49 -17.41
CA HIS A 7 -13.89 8.28 -16.83
C HIS A 7 -14.61 7.45 -17.89
N ARG A 8 -15.44 8.09 -18.73
CA ARG A 8 -16.18 7.40 -19.79
C ARG A 8 -15.25 6.73 -20.79
N VAL A 9 -14.19 7.41 -21.20
CA VAL A 9 -13.17 6.87 -22.11
C VAL A 9 -12.50 5.64 -21.48
N VAL A 10 -12.03 5.75 -20.24
CA VAL A 10 -11.39 4.63 -19.52
C VAL A 10 -12.34 3.44 -19.39
N THR A 11 -13.59 3.67 -18.97
CA THR A 11 -14.58 2.60 -18.84
C THR A 11 -14.93 1.97 -20.20
N GLN A 12 -15.01 2.76 -21.27
CA GLN A 12 -15.28 2.25 -22.61
C GLN A 12 -14.15 1.32 -23.09
N TYR A 13 -12.89 1.74 -22.97
CA TYR A 13 -11.76 0.89 -23.36
C TYR A 13 -11.61 -0.33 -22.45
N ALA A 14 -11.91 -0.20 -21.16
CA ALA A 14 -11.94 -1.35 -20.24
C ALA A 14 -12.98 -2.39 -20.68
N LYS A 15 -14.17 -1.95 -21.13
CA LYS A 15 -15.20 -2.85 -21.67
C LYS A 15 -14.71 -3.56 -22.93
N LEU A 16 -14.17 -2.81 -23.89
CA LEU A 16 -13.61 -3.40 -25.13
C LEU A 16 -12.50 -4.41 -24.81
N ALA A 17 -11.58 -4.09 -23.90
CA ALA A 17 -10.50 -5.00 -23.51
C ALA A 17 -11.00 -6.29 -22.82
N SER A 18 -12.17 -6.25 -22.17
CA SER A 18 -12.77 -7.43 -21.53
C SER A 18 -13.34 -8.44 -22.52
N GLU A 19 -13.55 -8.04 -23.78
CA GLU A 19 -13.94 -8.96 -24.86
C GLU A 19 -12.77 -9.86 -25.26
N THR A 20 -11.54 -9.35 -25.19
CA THR A 20 -10.31 -10.10 -25.50
C THR A 20 -9.73 -10.81 -24.27
N HIS A 21 -9.88 -10.23 -23.08
CA HIS A 21 -9.29 -10.74 -21.84
C HIS A 21 -10.35 -10.99 -20.76
N LEU A 22 -10.74 -12.25 -20.56
CA LEU A 22 -11.75 -12.64 -19.56
C LEU A 22 -11.41 -12.19 -18.13
N THR A 23 -10.13 -12.13 -17.77
CA THR A 23 -9.67 -11.70 -16.44
C THR A 23 -9.99 -10.24 -16.10
N MET A 24 -10.34 -9.42 -17.10
CA MET A 24 -10.75 -8.03 -16.91
C MET A 24 -12.24 -7.88 -16.66
N LYS A 25 -13.05 -8.90 -16.99
CA LYS A 25 -14.53 -8.84 -16.91
C LYS A 25 -15.02 -8.65 -15.47
N ASP A 26 -14.30 -9.22 -14.51
CA ASP A 26 -14.66 -9.16 -13.08
C ASP A 26 -14.04 -7.96 -12.35
N LYS A 27 -13.19 -7.18 -13.03
CA LYS A 27 -12.43 -6.09 -12.41
C LYS A 27 -13.09 -4.73 -12.63
N ARG A 28 -13.22 -3.96 -11.55
CA ARG A 28 -13.67 -2.55 -11.62
C ARG A 28 -12.53 -1.63 -12.06
N ILE A 29 -12.47 -1.34 -13.36
CA ILE A 29 -11.46 -0.45 -13.94
C ILE A 29 -11.99 0.98 -13.98
N SER A 30 -11.26 1.87 -13.31
CA SER A 30 -11.52 3.31 -13.27
C SER A 30 -10.20 4.08 -13.43
N PRO A 31 -10.24 5.40 -13.71
CA PRO A 31 -9.01 6.21 -13.75
C PRO A 31 -8.17 6.09 -12.46
N HIS A 32 -8.83 5.95 -11.30
CA HIS A 32 -8.15 5.75 -10.03
C HIS A 32 -7.46 4.37 -9.94
N SER A 33 -8.12 3.31 -10.42
CA SER A 33 -7.54 1.95 -10.48
C SER A 33 -6.29 1.92 -11.36
N VAL A 34 -6.32 2.62 -12.50
CA VAL A 34 -5.16 2.76 -13.41
C VAL A 34 -4.02 3.47 -12.71
N ARG A 35 -4.29 4.63 -12.06
CA ARG A 35 -3.29 5.39 -11.29
C ARG A 35 -2.62 4.53 -10.22
N HIS A 36 -3.41 3.78 -9.45
CA HIS A 36 -2.90 2.91 -8.41
C HIS A 36 -2.02 1.79 -8.99
N THR A 37 -2.46 1.18 -10.09
CA THR A 37 -1.72 0.11 -10.75
C THR A 37 -0.36 0.61 -11.25
N THR A 38 -0.32 1.78 -11.89
CA THR A 38 0.93 2.42 -12.33
C THR A 38 1.86 2.70 -11.14
N ALA A 39 1.34 3.24 -10.04
CA ALA A 39 2.15 3.54 -8.87
C ALA A 39 2.80 2.29 -8.24
N VAL A 40 2.01 1.21 -8.08
CA VAL A 40 2.52 -0.07 -7.54
C VAL A 40 3.53 -0.71 -8.50
N HIS A 41 3.30 -0.62 -9.81
CA HIS A 41 4.27 -1.13 -10.78
C HIS A 41 5.62 -0.39 -10.73
N LEU A 42 5.60 0.94 -10.58
CA LEU A 42 6.82 1.73 -10.40
C LEU A 42 7.52 1.38 -9.10
N LEU A 43 6.77 1.21 -8.01
CA LEU A 43 7.33 0.82 -6.72
C LEU A 43 8.00 -0.56 -6.79
N ARG A 44 7.33 -1.54 -7.42
CA ARG A 44 7.87 -2.89 -7.63
C ARG A 44 9.11 -2.92 -8.53
N ALA A 45 9.23 -1.96 -9.44
CA ALA A 45 10.43 -1.78 -10.25
C ALA A 45 11.60 -1.15 -9.46
N GLY A 46 11.40 -0.81 -8.18
CA GLY A 46 12.43 -0.22 -7.32
C GLY A 46 12.53 1.30 -7.43
N VAL A 47 11.54 1.96 -8.02
CA VAL A 47 11.51 3.43 -8.08
C VAL A 47 11.21 3.99 -6.68
N ASP A 48 11.97 5.00 -6.26
CA ASP A 48 11.78 5.66 -4.98
C ASP A 48 10.39 6.28 -4.83
N ILE A 49 9.84 6.23 -3.61
CA ILE A 49 8.50 6.71 -3.30
C ILE A 49 8.35 8.22 -3.53
N ASN A 50 9.42 9.01 -3.34
CA ASN A 50 9.38 10.45 -3.62
C ASN A 50 9.34 10.73 -5.12
N THR A 51 10.04 9.92 -5.92
CA THR A 51 9.97 9.98 -7.37
C THR A 51 8.57 9.64 -7.87
N ILE A 52 7.94 8.59 -7.33
CA ILE A 52 6.56 8.21 -7.67
C ILE A 52 5.58 9.32 -7.27
N ARG A 53 5.73 9.89 -6.07
CA ARG A 53 4.93 11.05 -5.62
C ARG A 53 5.03 12.21 -6.59
N ALA A 54 6.24 12.58 -7.00
CA ALA A 54 6.50 13.67 -7.93
C ALA A 54 5.88 13.40 -9.31
N TRP A 55 6.03 12.18 -9.82
CA TRP A 55 5.43 11.75 -11.09
C TRP A 55 3.90 11.80 -11.08
N LEU A 56 3.28 11.46 -9.96
CA LEU A 56 1.83 11.46 -9.82
C LEU A 56 1.27 12.84 -9.44
N GLY A 57 2.12 13.80 -9.05
CA GLY A 57 1.71 15.12 -8.60
C GLY A 57 0.99 15.12 -7.26
N HIS A 58 1.31 14.19 -6.36
CA HIS A 58 0.72 14.16 -5.02
C HIS A 58 1.35 15.24 -4.12
N VAL A 59 0.49 16.09 -3.54
CA VAL A 59 0.93 17.12 -2.58
C VAL A 59 1.38 16.49 -1.25
N SER A 60 0.75 15.38 -0.81
CA SER A 60 1.13 14.65 0.41
C SER A 60 1.79 13.29 0.13
N LEU A 61 2.69 12.88 1.03
CA LEU A 61 3.26 11.53 1.07
C LEU A 61 2.25 10.49 1.58
N ASP A 62 1.24 10.89 2.37
CA ASP A 62 0.26 9.97 2.96
C ASP A 62 -0.47 9.14 1.90
N THR A 63 -0.89 9.80 0.80
CA THR A 63 -1.58 9.14 -0.31
C THR A 63 -0.68 8.23 -1.13
N THR A 64 0.64 8.36 -0.99
CA THR A 64 1.63 7.55 -1.71
C THR A 64 2.10 6.37 -0.84
N HIS A 65 2.12 6.54 0.49
CA HIS A 65 2.46 5.48 1.45
C HIS A 65 1.53 4.26 1.35
N ILE A 66 0.26 4.48 0.97
CA ILE A 66 -0.71 3.41 0.68
C ILE A 66 -0.15 2.42 -0.36
N TYR A 67 0.64 2.87 -1.34
CA TYR A 67 1.22 1.96 -2.34
C TYR A 67 2.29 1.02 -1.76
N ALA A 68 3.09 1.52 -0.82
CA ALA A 68 4.10 0.71 -0.12
C ALA A 68 3.46 -0.29 0.85
N GLU A 69 2.33 0.07 1.45
CA GLU A 69 1.63 -0.83 2.36
C GLU A 69 0.93 -1.99 1.63
N VAL A 70 0.42 -1.75 0.41
CA VAL A 70 -0.33 -2.74 -0.37
C VAL A 70 0.57 -3.82 -0.98
N ASP A 71 1.88 -3.57 -1.16
CA ASP A 71 2.76 -4.54 -1.79
C ASP A 71 3.30 -5.60 -0.80
N LEU A 72 2.51 -6.66 -0.62
CA LEU A 72 2.87 -7.83 0.19
C LEU A 72 4.18 -8.49 -0.28
N GLU A 73 4.49 -8.45 -1.58
CA GLU A 73 5.70 -9.07 -2.13
C GLU A 73 6.96 -8.32 -1.69
N MET A 74 6.93 -6.98 -1.72
CA MET A 74 8.04 -6.16 -1.23
C MET A 74 8.22 -6.30 0.28
N LYS A 75 7.12 -6.40 1.05
CA LYS A 75 7.17 -6.74 2.48
C LYS A 75 7.78 -8.12 2.72
N ALA A 76 7.39 -9.13 1.94
CA ALA A 76 7.95 -10.47 2.05
C ALA A 76 9.45 -10.50 1.71
N LYS A 77 9.88 -9.78 0.67
CA LYS A 77 11.31 -9.62 0.33
C LYS A 77 12.08 -8.91 1.44
N ALA A 78 11.53 -7.83 1.99
CA ALA A 78 12.16 -7.11 3.11
C ALA A 78 12.31 -8.01 4.34
N LEU A 79 11.27 -8.80 4.68
CA LEU A 79 11.33 -9.77 5.77
C LEU A 79 12.35 -10.88 5.49
N ALA A 80 12.47 -11.36 4.24
CA ALA A 80 13.44 -12.38 3.87
C ALA A 80 14.90 -11.88 3.93
N CYS A 81 15.14 -10.59 3.68
CA CYS A 81 16.46 -9.99 3.81
C CYS A 81 16.90 -9.78 5.28
N VAL A 82 15.96 -9.76 6.23
CA VAL A 82 16.29 -9.61 7.65
C VAL A 82 16.53 -11.00 8.23
N ASP A 83 17.80 -11.33 8.46
CA ASP A 83 18.17 -12.51 9.25
C ASP A 83 17.83 -12.25 10.73
N ILE A 84 16.73 -12.86 11.20
CA ILE A 84 16.25 -12.70 12.57
C ILE A 84 17.07 -13.55 13.56
N SER A 85 17.97 -14.42 13.08
CA SER A 85 18.71 -15.37 13.92
C SER A 85 19.64 -14.72 14.96
N GLY A 86 19.95 -13.43 14.81
CA GLY A 86 20.79 -12.66 15.72
C GLY A 86 20.07 -11.62 16.59
N LEU A 87 18.74 -11.48 16.52
CA LEU A 87 18.06 -10.54 17.41
C LEU A 87 18.09 -11.07 18.85
N PRO A 88 18.56 -10.28 19.84
CA PRO A 88 18.40 -10.66 21.23
C PRO A 88 16.90 -10.87 21.44
N ALA A 89 16.53 -12.08 21.91
CA ALA A 89 15.15 -12.41 22.25
C ALA A 89 14.57 -11.21 23.00
N ALA A 90 13.53 -10.60 22.43
CA ALA A 90 12.95 -9.36 22.94
C ALA A 90 12.95 -9.46 24.46
N SER A 91 13.79 -8.65 25.12
CA SER A 91 13.75 -8.55 26.55
C SER A 91 12.32 -8.16 26.83
N ARG A 92 11.53 -9.13 27.30
CA ARG A 92 10.27 -8.81 27.96
C ARG A 92 10.75 -8.02 29.15
N CYS A 93 10.81 -6.71 28.98
CA CYS A 93 10.94 -5.81 30.09
C CYS A 93 9.67 -6.09 30.88
N ALA A 94 9.77 -7.01 31.83
CA ALA A 94 8.84 -7.13 32.91
C ALA A 94 8.99 -5.84 33.69
N THR A 95 8.46 -4.75 33.12
CA THR A 95 8.15 -3.57 33.89
C THR A 95 7.18 -4.10 34.93
N THR A 96 7.66 -4.25 36.14
CA THR A 96 6.88 -4.54 37.33
C THR A 96 5.97 -3.33 37.52
N LEU A 97 4.94 -3.21 36.69
CA LEU A 97 3.87 -2.28 36.95
C LEU A 97 3.27 -2.72 38.30
N PRO A 98 3.18 -1.80 39.28
CA PRO A 98 2.42 -2.09 40.49
C PRO A 98 1.08 -2.67 40.05
N SER A 99 0.67 -3.77 40.67
CA SER A 99 -0.63 -4.39 40.43
C SER A 99 -1.70 -3.30 40.30
N LEU A 100 -2.57 -3.41 39.29
CA LEU A 100 -3.74 -2.53 39.11
C LEU A 100 -4.52 -2.37 40.44
N MET A 101 -4.52 -3.42 41.27
CA MET A 101 -5.15 -3.42 42.59
C MET A 101 -4.44 -2.53 43.61
N THR A 102 -3.14 -2.29 43.48
CA THR A 102 -2.38 -1.33 44.30
C THR A 102 -2.73 0.10 43.90
N PHE A 103 -2.85 0.37 42.59
CA PHE A 103 -3.23 1.68 42.06
C PHE A 103 -4.66 2.07 42.46
N LEU A 104 -5.61 1.15 42.33
CA LEU A 104 -7.02 1.40 42.67
C LEU A 104 -7.29 1.58 44.17
N LYS A 105 -6.37 1.16 45.05
CA LYS A 105 -6.46 1.37 46.50
C LYS A 105 -5.91 2.73 46.96
N GLN A 106 -5.27 3.49 46.06
CA GLN A 106 -4.71 4.82 46.33
C GLN A 106 -5.61 5.96 45.84
N LEU A 107 -6.76 5.64 45.26
CA LEU A 107 -7.90 6.52 45.02
C LEU A 107 -8.91 6.38 46.16
#